data_AF-A0A2H3BRP8-F1
#
_entry.id   AF-A0A2H3BRP8-F1
#
_cell.length_a   1.000
_cell.length_b   1.000
_cell.length_c   1.000
_cell.angle_alpha   90.00
_cell.angle_beta   90.00
_cell.angle_gamma   90.00
#
_symmetry.space_group_name_H-M   'P 1'
#
loop_
_entity.id
_entity.type
_entity.pdbx_description
1 polymer ?
#
loop_
_entity_poly.entity_id
_entity_poly.type
_entity_poly.pdbx_seq_one_letter_code
_entity_poly.pdbx_strand_id
1 'polypeptide(L)'
;MDSSPLLIGSGSFGSVYVILASLVAFKEVQLDSNAAQLQAEFEALEQIYKTCGPDMLFSLPRPLAYKDAEEFRAPAYHSPRTGGPRPLVASASFAAFKRPVYAMDRVQALSTGVAARIRSQFYPAGAPAKGPFLFRLYFGKDYTESRPSRFINTSHFFLDMTRYRQLASSEEGIADELPGAEIVAEAMGHMLGRIHICGGYDGRDIEFVLGGNGFSGFMFYVIDFNQMRKWNTADELVDAHIANDPYFPVARRGEQVYEAFRSGYRAAYTSRLDIADEFLSQLEALQDTVG
;
A
#
# COMPACT_ATOMS: atom_id res chain seq x y z
N MET A 1 2.45 17.46 -27.41
CA MET A 1 2.47 17.35 -25.95
C MET A 1 3.74 16.61 -25.57
N ASP A 2 4.46 17.07 -24.55
CA ASP A 2 5.69 16.44 -24.09
C ASP A 2 5.36 15.04 -23.53
N SER A 3 5.92 14.00 -24.15
CA SER A 3 5.73 12.59 -23.74
C SER A 3 6.76 12.14 -22.70
N SER A 4 7.55 13.08 -22.18
CA SER A 4 8.55 12.82 -21.17
C SER A 4 7.92 12.30 -19.86
N PRO A 5 8.49 11.25 -19.24
CA PRO A 5 8.04 10.76 -17.95
C PRO A 5 8.18 11.81 -16.85
N LEU A 6 7.11 12.03 -16.09
CA LEU A 6 7.08 12.88 -14.91
C LEU A 6 7.28 12.02 -13.66
N LEU A 7 8.33 12.31 -12.87
CA LEU A 7 8.59 11.63 -11.60
C LEU A 7 7.54 12.01 -10.55
N ILE A 8 6.88 11.01 -9.96
CA ILE A 8 5.85 11.19 -8.92
C ILE A 8 6.22 10.55 -7.57
N GLY A 9 7.21 9.66 -7.55
CA GLY A 9 7.73 9.05 -6.32
C GLY A 9 9.11 8.45 -6.56
N SER A 10 9.95 8.38 -5.54
CA SER A 10 11.28 7.77 -5.63
C SER A 10 11.66 7.17 -4.28
N GLY A 11 12.20 5.96 -4.32
CA GLY A 11 12.79 5.27 -3.18
C GLY A 11 14.17 4.72 -3.53
N SER A 12 14.76 3.97 -2.60
CA SER A 12 16.05 3.29 -2.78
C SER A 12 16.00 2.22 -3.87
N PHE A 13 14.87 1.54 -4.04
CA PHE A 13 14.69 0.47 -5.01
C PHE A 13 14.40 0.98 -6.43
N GLY A 14 13.49 1.95 -6.55
CA GLY A 14 13.03 2.46 -7.85
C GLY A 14 12.37 3.83 -7.79
N SER A 15 12.09 4.35 -8.97
CA SER A 15 11.39 5.61 -9.21
C SER A 15 10.07 5.33 -9.92
N VAL A 16 9.02 6.06 -9.54
CA VAL A 16 7.68 5.94 -10.10
C VAL A 16 7.38 7.16 -10.96
N TYR A 17 6.96 6.94 -12.19
CA TYR A 17 6.69 7.97 -13.19
C TYR A 17 5.27 7.88 -13.74
N VAL A 18 4.79 8.99 -14.29
CA VAL A 18 3.58 9.04 -15.13
C VAL A 18 3.89 9.74 -16.45
N ILE A 19 3.25 9.29 -17.52
CA ILE A 19 3.32 9.93 -18.83
C ILE A 19 1.98 10.60 -19.12
N LEU A 20 1.99 11.87 -19.56
CA LEU A 20 0.80 12.62 -20.02
C LEU A 20 -0.40 12.60 -19.06
N ALA A 21 -0.16 12.66 -17.75
CA ALA A 21 -1.21 12.57 -16.72
C ALA A 21 -2.10 11.31 -16.82
N SER A 22 -1.57 10.22 -17.39
CA SER A 22 -2.32 8.98 -17.58
C SER A 22 -2.73 8.30 -16.26
N LEU A 23 -3.63 7.32 -16.40
CA LEU A 23 -4.03 6.38 -15.34
C LEU A 23 -2.98 5.28 -15.10
N VAL A 24 -1.81 5.36 -15.76
CA VAL A 24 -0.75 4.37 -15.69
C VAL A 24 0.47 4.98 -15.00
N ALA A 25 1.01 4.25 -14.04
CA ALA A 25 2.29 4.55 -13.41
C ALA A 25 3.35 3.56 -13.89
N PHE A 26 4.59 4.01 -14.00
CA PHE A 26 5.75 3.20 -14.41
C PHE A 26 6.76 3.17 -13.27
N LYS A 27 7.11 1.99 -12.76
CA LYS A 27 8.17 1.81 -11.75
C LYS A 27 9.44 1.35 -12.46
N GLU A 28 10.44 2.22 -12.53
CA GLU A 28 11.77 1.93 -13.08
C GLU A 28 12.76 1.70 -11.92
N VAL A 29 13.60 0.68 -12.00
CA VAL A 29 14.62 0.42 -10.96
C VAL A 29 15.70 1.50 -10.92
N GLN A 30 16.33 1.71 -9.76
CA GLN A 30 17.49 2.61 -9.64
C GLN A 30 18.76 2.01 -10.28
N LEU A 31 18.89 0.69 -10.26
CA LEU A 31 20.07 -0.05 -10.74
C LEU A 31 19.62 -1.24 -11.58
N ASP A 32 20.32 -1.53 -12.69
CA ASP A 32 20.01 -2.68 -13.55
C ASP A 32 20.15 -4.02 -12.82
N SER A 33 20.99 -4.08 -11.78
CA SER A 33 21.13 -5.25 -10.90
C SER A 33 19.82 -5.64 -10.20
N ASN A 34 18.84 -4.74 -10.14
CA ASN A 34 17.54 -4.98 -9.52
C ASN A 34 16.51 -5.52 -10.50
N ALA A 35 16.87 -5.80 -11.76
CA ALA A 35 15.97 -6.30 -12.81
C ALA A 35 15.16 -7.53 -12.36
N ALA A 36 15.85 -8.53 -11.82
CA ALA A 36 15.25 -9.78 -11.37
C ALA A 36 14.29 -9.56 -10.19
N GLN A 37 14.63 -8.66 -9.27
CA GLN A 37 13.76 -8.31 -8.15
C GLN A 37 12.51 -7.56 -8.64
N LEU A 38 12.64 -6.66 -9.62
CA LEU A 38 11.50 -5.96 -10.24
C LEU A 38 10.58 -6.93 -10.97
N GLN A 39 11.14 -7.90 -11.68
CA GLN A 39 10.37 -8.95 -12.36
C GLN A 39 9.60 -9.80 -11.34
N ALA A 40 10.27 -10.22 -10.25
CA ALA A 40 9.63 -10.96 -9.18
C ALA A 40 8.50 -10.16 -8.50
N GLU A 41 8.67 -8.85 -8.28
CA GLU A 41 7.61 -7.95 -7.79
C GLU A 41 6.42 -7.93 -8.75
N PHE A 42 6.67 -7.76 -10.06
CA PHE A 42 5.62 -7.75 -11.08
C PHE A 42 4.83 -9.07 -11.10
N GLU A 43 5.51 -10.21 -11.03
CA GLU A 43 4.88 -11.54 -11.02
C GLU A 43 4.13 -11.82 -9.72
N ALA A 44 4.66 -11.36 -8.58
CA ALA A 44 3.98 -11.45 -7.29
C ALA A 44 2.69 -10.63 -7.29
N LEU A 45 2.76 -9.38 -7.75
CA LEU A 45 1.60 -8.51 -7.87
C LEU A 45 0.60 -9.08 -8.89
N GLU A 46 1.09 -9.69 -9.97
CA GLU A 46 0.26 -10.39 -10.94
C GLU A 46 -0.57 -11.46 -10.23
N GLN A 47 0.07 -12.33 -9.45
CA GLN A 47 -0.59 -13.40 -8.70
C GLN A 47 -1.58 -12.86 -7.65
N ILE A 48 -1.14 -11.93 -6.80
CA ILE A 48 -1.95 -11.35 -5.72
C ILE A 48 -3.18 -10.66 -6.31
N TYR A 49 -3.04 -9.93 -7.41
CA TYR A 49 -4.18 -9.27 -8.07
C TYR A 49 -5.25 -10.28 -8.55
N LYS A 50 -4.85 -11.45 -9.08
CA LYS A 50 -5.82 -12.51 -9.47
C LYS A 50 -6.61 -13.02 -8.27
N THR A 51 -5.91 -13.25 -7.16
CA THR A 51 -6.40 -14.06 -6.05
C THR A 51 -7.02 -13.25 -4.93
N CYS A 52 -6.62 -11.98 -4.77
CA CYS A 52 -7.05 -11.09 -3.68
C CYS A 52 -8.08 -10.01 -4.13
N GLY A 53 -8.33 -9.87 -5.43
CA GLY A 53 -8.77 -8.60 -6.04
C GLY A 53 -10.25 -8.20 -6.20
N PRO A 54 -11.32 -8.96 -5.87
CA PRO A 54 -12.67 -8.38 -5.92
C PRO A 54 -13.20 -7.90 -4.54
N ASP A 55 -13.86 -6.74 -4.55
CA ASP A 55 -14.74 -6.19 -3.50
C ASP A 55 -14.12 -5.97 -2.10
N MET A 56 -12.86 -5.53 -2.07
CA MET A 56 -12.14 -5.21 -0.83
C MET A 56 -12.02 -3.69 -0.67
N LEU A 57 -12.00 -3.19 0.57
CA LEU A 57 -11.76 -1.76 0.85
C LEU A 57 -10.42 -1.30 0.27
N PHE A 58 -9.37 -2.09 0.48
CA PHE A 58 -8.05 -1.83 -0.08
C PHE A 58 -7.94 -2.37 -1.50
N SER A 59 -7.59 -1.48 -2.43
CA SER A 59 -7.34 -1.82 -3.82
C SER A 59 -5.86 -2.13 -4.07
N LEU A 60 -5.63 -3.05 -5.00
CA LEU A 60 -4.29 -3.39 -5.46
C LEU A 60 -4.05 -2.73 -6.82
N PRO A 61 -2.94 -2.01 -7.04
CA PRO A 61 -2.57 -1.56 -8.37
C PRO A 61 -2.45 -2.77 -9.31
N ARG A 62 -3.21 -2.79 -10.41
CA ARG A 62 -3.11 -3.87 -11.38
C ARG A 62 -1.76 -3.78 -12.10
N PRO A 63 -0.98 -4.87 -12.21
CA PRO A 63 0.18 -4.90 -13.08
C PRO A 63 -0.28 -5.00 -14.54
N LEU A 64 0.28 -4.15 -15.41
CA LEU A 64 -0.19 -3.98 -16.80
C LEU A 64 0.82 -4.49 -17.83
N ALA A 65 2.11 -4.24 -17.62
CA ALA A 65 3.18 -4.75 -18.48
C ALA A 65 4.53 -4.61 -17.78
N TYR A 66 5.49 -5.44 -18.17
CA TYR A 66 6.89 -5.39 -17.76
C TYR A 66 7.77 -5.27 -19.01
N LYS A 67 8.87 -4.52 -18.90
CA LYS A 67 9.88 -4.43 -19.95
C LYS A 67 11.28 -4.36 -19.34
N ASP A 68 12.19 -5.13 -19.92
CA ASP A 68 13.63 -4.99 -19.72
C ASP A 68 14.34 -4.84 -21.09
N ALA A 69 15.64 -5.16 -21.13
CA ALA A 69 16.43 -5.06 -22.36
C ALA A 69 16.07 -6.12 -23.40
N GLU A 70 15.50 -7.26 -22.99
CA GLU A 70 15.31 -8.45 -23.79
C GLU A 70 13.84 -8.67 -24.16
N GLU A 71 12.93 -8.36 -23.24
CA GLU A 71 11.53 -8.75 -23.34
C GLU A 71 10.57 -7.59 -23.01
N PHE A 72 9.44 -7.58 -23.73
CA PHE A 72 8.23 -6.89 -23.32
C PHE A 72 7.15 -7.94 -23.03
N ARG A 73 6.64 -7.93 -21.80
CA ARG A 73 5.61 -8.86 -21.35
C ARG A 73 4.38 -8.11 -20.86
N ALA A 74 3.21 -8.52 -21.32
CA ALA A 74 1.93 -8.07 -20.78
C ALA A 74 1.19 -9.29 -20.18
N PRO A 75 0.54 -9.18 -19.02
CA PRO A 75 -0.21 -10.30 -18.45
C PRO A 75 -1.33 -10.76 -19.39
N ALA A 76 -1.50 -12.07 -19.54
CA ALA A 76 -2.47 -12.69 -20.47
C ALA A 76 -3.95 -12.59 -20.02
N TYR A 77 -4.30 -11.66 -19.12
CA TYR A 77 -5.63 -11.67 -18.51
C TYR A 77 -6.76 -11.27 -19.46
N HIS A 78 -7.52 -12.27 -19.88
CA HIS A 78 -8.84 -12.12 -20.50
C HIS A 78 -10.00 -12.03 -19.51
N SER A 79 -9.80 -11.46 -18.31
CA SER A 79 -10.91 -11.37 -17.33
C SER A 79 -11.60 -9.99 -17.39
N PRO A 80 -12.89 -9.92 -17.77
CA PRO A 80 -13.71 -8.72 -17.72
C PRO A 80 -14.19 -8.49 -16.28
N ARG A 81 -13.26 -8.27 -15.34
CA ARG A 81 -13.59 -8.28 -13.91
C ARG A 81 -14.10 -6.95 -13.35
N THR A 82 -13.89 -5.86 -14.06
CA THR A 82 -14.55 -4.56 -13.81
C THR A 82 -14.81 -3.92 -15.17
N GLY A 83 -16.08 -3.60 -15.47
CA GLY A 83 -16.54 -3.10 -16.78
C GLY A 83 -16.04 -1.71 -17.19
N GLY A 84 -14.87 -1.29 -16.69
CA GLY A 84 -14.22 -0.03 -17.08
C GLY A 84 -13.26 -0.23 -18.26
N PRO A 85 -13.02 0.81 -19.08
CA PRO A 85 -12.02 0.78 -20.12
C PRO A 85 -10.63 0.51 -19.53
N ARG A 86 -9.93 -0.50 -20.05
CA ARG A 86 -8.54 -0.78 -19.66
C ARG A 86 -7.58 0.22 -20.29
N PRO A 87 -6.61 0.76 -19.54
CA PRO A 87 -5.46 1.41 -20.16
C PRO A 87 -4.69 0.37 -20.97
N LEU A 88 -4.64 0.54 -22.29
CA LEU A 88 -3.74 -0.23 -23.14
C LEU A 88 -2.33 0.36 -23.00
N VAL A 89 -1.38 -0.43 -22.50
CA VAL A 89 0.03 -0.03 -22.42
C VAL A 89 0.78 -0.66 -23.60
N ALA A 90 1.19 0.18 -24.55
CA ALA A 90 1.98 -0.27 -25.70
C ALA A 90 3.47 -0.34 -25.34
N SER A 91 4.22 -1.24 -25.97
CA SER A 91 5.67 -1.33 -25.79
C SER A 91 6.39 0.00 -26.08
N ALA A 92 5.87 0.80 -27.02
CA ALA A 92 6.40 2.14 -27.32
C ALA A 92 6.33 3.11 -26.13
N SER A 93 5.38 2.95 -25.20
CA SER A 93 5.28 3.77 -23.98
C SER A 93 6.49 3.60 -23.06
N PHE A 94 7.24 2.52 -23.22
CA PHE A 94 8.43 2.25 -22.43
C PHE A 94 9.72 2.81 -23.05
N ALA A 95 9.67 3.43 -24.23
CA ALA A 95 10.86 3.89 -24.95
C ALA A 95 11.65 4.98 -24.20
N ALA A 96 11.02 5.66 -23.24
CA ALA A 96 11.66 6.71 -22.44
C ALA A 96 12.48 6.19 -21.24
N PHE A 97 12.33 4.91 -20.88
CA PHE A 97 13.02 4.31 -19.74
C PHE A 97 14.27 3.59 -20.22
N LYS A 98 15.35 3.69 -19.44
CA LYS A 98 16.66 3.13 -19.78
C LYS A 98 16.94 1.83 -19.05
N ARG A 99 16.23 1.59 -17.94
CA ARG A 99 16.39 0.42 -17.09
C ARG A 99 15.09 -0.40 -17.10
N PRO A 100 15.11 -1.63 -16.53
CA PRO A 100 13.91 -2.41 -16.35
C PRO A 100 12.79 -1.63 -15.66
N VAL A 101 11.59 -1.80 -16.16
CA VAL A 101 10.44 -1.01 -15.76
C VAL A 101 9.16 -1.83 -15.92
N TYR A 102 8.23 -1.70 -14.97
CA TYR A 102 6.88 -2.21 -15.17
C TYR A 102 5.84 -1.11 -15.02
N ALA A 103 4.75 -1.26 -15.76
CA ALA A 103 3.58 -0.42 -15.73
C ALA A 103 2.50 -1.03 -14.84
N MET A 104 1.81 -0.19 -14.07
CA MET A 104 0.68 -0.56 -13.23
C MET A 104 -0.39 0.52 -13.22
N ASP A 105 -1.59 0.17 -12.72
CA ASP A 105 -2.60 1.18 -12.40
C ASP A 105 -2.00 2.25 -11.47
N ARG A 106 -2.23 3.51 -11.82
CA ARG A 106 -1.75 4.63 -11.03
C ARG A 106 -2.60 4.78 -9.77
N VAL A 107 -1.94 4.76 -8.62
CA VAL A 107 -2.50 5.26 -7.36
C VAL A 107 -2.67 6.78 -7.49
N GLN A 108 -3.92 7.24 -7.42
CA GLN A 108 -4.23 8.65 -7.63
C GLN A 108 -3.87 9.47 -6.39
N ALA A 109 -3.34 10.67 -6.64
CA ALA A 109 -3.11 11.62 -5.57
C ALA A 109 -4.44 12.13 -5.00
N LEU A 110 -4.43 12.55 -3.74
CA LEU A 110 -5.55 13.27 -3.15
C LEU A 110 -5.80 14.59 -3.87
N SER A 111 -7.06 15.03 -3.83
CA SER A 111 -7.42 16.34 -4.37
C SER A 111 -6.66 17.45 -3.63
N THR A 112 -6.36 18.53 -4.36
CA THR A 112 -5.62 19.68 -3.80
C THR A 112 -6.33 20.30 -2.60
N GLY A 113 -7.67 20.30 -2.59
CA GLY A 113 -8.48 20.79 -1.48
C GLY A 113 -8.30 19.94 -0.22
N VAL A 114 -8.32 18.60 -0.35
CA VAL A 114 -8.07 17.68 0.76
C VAL A 114 -6.64 17.85 1.28
N ALA A 115 -5.65 17.83 0.39
CA ALA A 115 -4.25 18.00 0.76
C ALA A 115 -3.99 19.34 1.48
N ALA A 116 -4.62 20.43 1.04
CA ALA A 116 -4.49 21.75 1.67
C ALA A 116 -5.06 21.77 3.10
N ARG A 117 -6.22 21.14 3.33
CA ARG A 117 -6.84 21.04 4.66
C ARG A 117 -5.98 20.23 5.62
N ILE A 118 -5.46 19.08 5.18
CA ILE A 118 -4.56 18.25 6.00
C ILE A 118 -3.31 19.02 6.38
N ARG A 119 -2.75 19.79 5.44
CA ARG A 119 -1.62 20.67 5.74
C ARG A 119 -1.97 21.71 6.77
N SER A 120 -3.11 22.40 6.65
CA SER A 120 -3.49 23.41 7.64
C SER A 120 -3.67 22.83 9.05
N GLN A 121 -4.07 21.56 9.15
CA GLN A 121 -4.32 20.89 10.42
C GLN A 121 -3.05 20.32 11.05
N PHE A 122 -2.16 19.72 10.25
CA PHE A 122 -1.05 18.93 10.78
C PHE A 122 0.35 19.45 10.45
N TYR A 123 0.49 20.41 9.52
CA TYR A 123 1.79 20.91 9.11
C TYR A 123 2.08 22.24 9.83
N PRO A 124 3.34 22.50 10.21
CA PRO A 124 3.71 23.79 10.77
C PRO A 124 3.52 24.91 9.74
N ALA A 125 3.24 26.12 10.23
CA ALA A 125 3.18 27.32 9.39
C ALA A 125 4.49 27.50 8.61
N GLY A 126 4.38 27.78 7.31
CA GLY A 126 5.54 27.95 6.42
C GLY A 126 6.11 26.66 5.81
N ALA A 127 5.51 25.50 6.08
CA ALA A 127 5.86 24.26 5.37
C ALA A 127 5.70 24.41 3.84
N PRO A 128 6.59 23.81 3.02
CA PRO A 128 6.50 23.86 1.57
C PRO A 128 5.11 23.51 1.03
N ALA A 129 4.69 24.17 -0.05
CA ALA A 129 3.35 24.03 -0.62
C ALA A 129 3.08 22.70 -1.37
N LYS A 130 4.06 21.80 -1.41
CA LYS A 130 4.03 20.57 -2.22
C LYS A 130 3.68 19.36 -1.36
N GLY A 131 2.79 18.51 -1.88
CA GLY A 131 2.32 17.32 -1.16
C GLY A 131 1.46 17.69 0.04
N PRO A 132 1.05 16.71 0.87
CA PRO A 132 1.17 15.27 0.64
C PRO A 132 0.18 14.80 -0.44
N PHE A 133 0.62 13.86 -1.28
CA PHE A 133 -0.21 13.32 -2.38
C PHE A 133 -0.84 11.98 -2.00
N LEU A 134 -0.21 11.25 -1.07
CA LEU A 134 -0.61 9.95 -0.54
C LEU A 134 -0.23 9.91 0.95
N PHE A 135 -0.99 9.15 1.74
CA PHE A 135 -0.68 8.94 3.15
C PHE A 135 -0.49 7.48 3.45
N ARG A 136 0.60 7.16 4.13
CA ARG A 136 0.76 5.84 4.73
C ARG A 136 -0.03 5.75 6.03
N LEU A 137 -0.69 4.62 6.24
CA LEU A 137 -1.46 4.31 7.44
C LEU A 137 -0.57 3.58 8.45
N TYR A 138 -0.28 4.23 9.57
CA TYR A 138 0.61 3.74 10.63
C TYR A 138 -0.19 3.43 11.89
N PHE A 139 -0.97 2.35 11.87
CA PHE A 139 -1.85 2.03 12.99
C PHE A 139 -1.13 1.28 14.12
N GLY A 140 0.14 0.93 13.93
CA GLY A 140 0.96 0.15 14.86
C GLY A 140 1.85 0.93 15.81
N LYS A 141 1.79 2.26 15.78
CA LYS A 141 2.65 3.06 16.65
C LYS A 141 1.91 4.24 17.20
N ASP A 142 1.99 4.36 18.52
CA ASP A 142 1.58 5.56 19.21
C ASP A 142 2.71 6.60 19.11
N TYR A 143 2.44 7.68 18.38
CA TYR A 143 3.37 8.80 18.23
C TYR A 143 3.09 9.93 19.23
N THR A 144 2.09 9.80 20.11
CA THR A 144 1.76 10.81 21.13
C THR A 144 2.86 10.97 22.18
N GLU A 145 3.62 9.90 22.46
CA GLU A 145 4.70 9.89 23.46
C GLU A 145 6.11 9.99 22.87
N SER A 146 6.27 9.85 21.56
CA SER A 146 7.58 9.84 20.92
C SER A 146 8.02 11.25 20.47
N ARG A 147 9.27 11.63 20.77
CA ARG A 147 9.95 12.80 20.16
C ARG A 147 9.70 12.81 18.64
N PRO A 148 9.53 13.97 18.00
CA PRO A 148 9.31 14.07 16.56
C PRO A 148 10.38 13.23 15.84
N SER A 149 9.95 12.11 15.24
CA SER A 149 10.86 11.19 14.58
C SER A 149 11.59 11.94 13.46
N ARG A 150 12.90 11.72 13.33
CA ARG A 150 13.75 12.26 12.26
C ARG A 150 13.26 11.94 10.84
N PHE A 151 12.30 11.01 10.70
CA PHE A 151 11.67 10.62 9.44
C PHE A 151 10.36 11.36 9.16
N ILE A 152 9.85 12.14 10.11
CA ILE A 152 8.65 12.95 9.94
C ILE A 152 9.07 14.29 9.35
N ASN A 153 9.00 14.39 8.04
CA ASN A 153 9.07 15.66 7.34
C ASN A 153 7.84 15.81 6.44
N THR A 154 7.67 17.01 5.89
CA THR A 154 6.54 17.37 5.03
C THR A 154 6.45 16.54 3.74
N SER A 155 7.43 15.68 3.47
CA SER A 155 7.49 14.77 2.31
C SER A 155 7.11 13.32 2.68
N HIS A 156 7.05 12.95 3.96
CA HIS A 156 6.74 11.60 4.46
C HIS A 156 5.69 11.63 5.58
N PHE A 157 4.60 12.34 5.35
CA PHE A 157 3.51 12.41 6.33
C PHE A 157 2.72 11.11 6.37
N PHE A 158 2.43 10.65 7.58
CA PHE A 158 1.69 9.43 7.86
C PHE A 158 0.46 9.73 8.72
N LEU A 159 -0.53 8.85 8.62
CA LEU A 159 -1.72 8.84 9.45
C LEU A 159 -1.57 7.74 10.49
N ASP A 160 -1.19 8.14 11.70
CA ASP A 160 -1.42 7.30 12.87
C ASP A 160 -2.92 7.27 13.22
N MET A 161 -3.29 6.40 14.16
CA MET A 161 -4.68 6.22 14.57
C MET A 161 -5.32 7.54 15.05
N THR A 162 -4.59 8.38 15.79
CA THR A 162 -5.09 9.64 16.31
C THR A 162 -5.40 10.63 15.19
N ARG A 163 -4.45 10.83 14.27
CA ARG A 163 -4.65 11.71 13.11
C ARG A 163 -5.72 11.19 12.17
N TYR A 164 -5.80 9.87 11.97
CA TYR A 164 -6.85 9.25 11.16
C TYR A 164 -8.23 9.52 11.75
N ARG A 165 -8.42 9.30 13.06
CA ARG A 165 -9.71 9.55 13.73
C ARG A 165 -10.12 11.02 13.66
N GLN A 166 -9.17 11.95 13.81
CA GLN A 166 -9.43 13.38 13.61
C GLN A 166 -9.91 13.67 12.19
N LEU A 167 -9.25 13.11 11.17
CA LEU A 167 -9.65 13.27 9.77
C LEU A 167 -11.01 12.66 9.43
N ALA A 168 -11.37 11.56 10.07
CA ALA A 168 -12.64 10.85 9.88
C ALA A 168 -13.78 11.39 10.77
N SER A 169 -13.50 12.33 11.69
CA SER A 169 -14.52 12.91 12.58
C SER A 169 -15.43 13.92 11.87
N SER A 170 -16.71 13.99 12.25
CA SER A 170 -17.68 14.90 11.61
C SER A 170 -17.52 16.39 11.99
N GLU A 171 -16.81 16.70 13.08
CA GLU A 171 -16.67 18.08 13.58
C GLU A 171 -15.43 18.80 13.02
N GLU A 172 -14.36 18.06 12.71
CA GLU A 172 -13.08 18.59 12.21
C GLU A 172 -12.61 17.95 10.89
N GLY A 173 -13.31 16.91 10.43
CA GLY A 173 -12.85 16.03 9.35
C GLY A 173 -13.11 16.56 7.95
N ILE A 174 -12.38 15.95 7.01
CA ILE A 174 -12.38 16.34 5.59
C ILE A 174 -13.40 15.50 4.81
N ALA A 175 -13.97 14.45 5.40
CA ALA A 175 -14.73 13.46 4.67
C ALA A 175 -15.78 12.76 5.52
N ASP A 176 -17.05 13.07 5.28
CA ASP A 176 -18.19 12.19 5.62
C ASP A 176 -18.09 10.81 4.95
N GLU A 177 -17.09 10.60 4.08
CA GLU A 177 -16.84 9.39 3.29
C GLU A 177 -15.75 8.47 3.89
N LEU A 178 -14.99 8.88 4.91
CA LEU A 178 -13.95 8.03 5.48
C LEU A 178 -14.53 7.02 6.48
N PRO A 179 -14.22 5.72 6.36
CA PRO A 179 -14.68 4.71 7.30
C PRO A 179 -14.01 4.87 8.69
N GLY A 180 -14.63 4.33 9.73
CA GLY A 180 -14.04 4.26 11.07
C GLY A 180 -12.71 3.50 11.07
N ALA A 181 -11.82 3.82 12.02
CA ALA A 181 -10.49 3.22 12.10
C ALA A 181 -10.55 1.68 12.25
N GLU A 182 -11.57 1.18 12.93
CA GLU A 182 -11.83 -0.24 13.16
C GLU A 182 -12.18 -0.95 11.84
N ILE A 183 -13.01 -0.32 10.98
CA ILE A 183 -13.33 -0.86 9.65
C ILE A 183 -12.08 -0.91 8.77
N VAL A 184 -11.23 0.13 8.83
CA VAL A 184 -9.95 0.14 8.11
C VAL A 184 -9.03 -0.95 8.62
N ALA A 185 -8.90 -1.10 9.94
CA ALA A 185 -8.05 -2.11 10.55
C ALA A 185 -8.51 -3.54 10.21
N GLU A 186 -9.82 -3.81 10.25
CA GLU A 186 -10.40 -5.07 9.78
C GLU A 186 -10.02 -5.35 8.32
N ALA A 187 -10.16 -4.35 7.45
CA ALA A 187 -9.79 -4.49 6.05
C ALA A 187 -8.27 -4.67 5.84
N MET A 188 -7.42 -4.05 6.66
CA MET A 188 -5.97 -4.26 6.66
C MET A 188 -5.65 -5.72 7.00
N GLY A 189 -6.27 -6.25 8.06
CA GLY A 189 -6.12 -7.64 8.47
C GLY A 189 -6.59 -8.60 7.38
N HIS A 190 -7.77 -8.36 6.82
CA HIS A 190 -8.33 -9.20 5.77
C HIS A 190 -7.46 -9.20 4.51
N MET A 191 -6.95 -8.05 4.07
CA MET A 191 -6.04 -7.98 2.93
C MET A 191 -4.70 -8.70 3.21
N LEU A 192 -4.08 -8.47 4.38
CA LEU A 192 -2.85 -9.15 4.76
C LEU A 192 -3.05 -10.68 4.78
N GLY A 193 -4.14 -11.15 5.39
CA GLY A 193 -4.49 -12.57 5.43
C GLY A 193 -4.65 -13.16 4.03
N ARG A 194 -5.25 -12.43 3.07
CA ARG A 194 -5.35 -12.88 1.67
C ARG A 194 -4.00 -12.88 0.95
N ILE A 195 -3.14 -11.89 1.19
CA ILE A 195 -1.76 -11.90 0.66
C ILE A 195 -1.02 -13.15 1.15
N HIS A 196 -1.18 -13.51 2.42
CA HIS A 196 -0.61 -14.72 2.99
C HIS A 196 -1.19 -15.98 2.36
N ILE A 197 -2.50 -16.24 2.53
CA ILE A 197 -3.10 -17.54 2.18
C ILE A 197 -3.41 -17.71 0.70
N CYS A 198 -3.82 -16.64 0.01
CA CYS A 198 -4.18 -16.68 -1.41
C CYS A 198 -3.02 -16.26 -2.32
N GLY A 199 -2.19 -15.30 -1.89
CA GLY A 199 -1.00 -14.88 -2.61
C GLY A 199 0.21 -15.79 -2.38
N GLY A 200 0.28 -16.40 -1.20
CA GLY A 200 1.44 -17.18 -0.76
C GLY A 200 2.66 -16.30 -0.47
N TYR A 201 2.46 -15.03 -0.09
CA TYR A 201 3.53 -14.08 0.22
C TYR A 201 3.46 -13.61 1.67
N ASP A 202 4.61 -13.30 2.26
CA ASP A 202 4.76 -12.92 3.67
C ASP A 202 4.31 -11.48 4.00
N GLY A 203 3.97 -10.69 2.97
CA GLY A 203 3.58 -9.29 3.15
C GLY A 203 4.70 -8.37 3.64
N ARG A 204 5.97 -8.74 3.45
CA ARG A 204 7.09 -7.88 3.83
C ARG A 204 7.16 -6.61 2.97
N ASP A 205 7.36 -5.50 3.66
CA ASP A 205 7.46 -4.11 3.22
C ASP A 205 6.21 -3.54 2.52
N ILE A 206 5.07 -4.23 2.59
CA ILE A 206 3.84 -3.69 2.00
C ILE A 206 3.36 -2.46 2.77
N GLU A 207 2.95 -1.43 2.05
CA GLU A 207 2.43 -0.19 2.62
C GLU A 207 0.93 -0.06 2.38
N PHE A 208 0.17 0.14 3.45
CA PHE A 208 -1.24 0.51 3.36
C PHE A 208 -1.34 2.03 3.25
N VAL A 209 -1.99 2.51 2.20
CA VAL A 209 -2.04 3.95 1.91
C VAL A 209 -3.45 4.45 1.61
N LEU A 210 -3.67 5.72 1.94
CA LEU A 210 -4.84 6.51 1.56
C LEU A 210 -4.44 7.46 0.43
N GLY A 211 -5.11 7.34 -0.71
CA GLY A 211 -4.97 8.21 -1.87
C GLY A 211 -6.32 8.75 -2.33
N GLY A 212 -6.32 9.36 -3.51
CA GLY A 212 -7.55 9.81 -4.17
C GLY A 212 -8.21 8.71 -4.99
N ASN A 213 -9.49 8.93 -5.33
CA ASN A 213 -10.22 8.10 -6.29
C ASN A 213 -10.16 8.65 -7.74
N GLY A 214 -9.34 9.68 -7.98
CA GLY A 214 -9.24 10.38 -9.28
C GLY A 214 -10.21 11.56 -9.45
N PHE A 215 -11.10 11.79 -8.48
CA PHE A 215 -12.04 12.91 -8.42
C PHE A 215 -11.89 13.64 -7.07
N SER A 216 -12.98 13.80 -6.32
CA SER A 216 -13.01 14.47 -5.01
C SER A 216 -12.89 13.54 -3.81
N GLY A 217 -13.01 12.22 -4.01
CA GLY A 217 -13.10 11.24 -2.93
C GLY A 217 -11.79 10.50 -2.66
N PHE A 218 -11.89 9.53 -1.76
CA PHE A 218 -10.77 8.77 -1.23
C PHE A 218 -10.75 7.35 -1.77
N MET A 219 -9.57 6.74 -1.78
CA MET A 219 -9.41 5.33 -2.09
C MET A 219 -8.23 4.77 -1.31
N PHE A 220 -8.41 3.56 -0.79
CA PHE A 220 -7.41 2.85 -0.02
C PHE A 220 -6.64 1.91 -0.95
N TYR A 221 -5.33 1.86 -0.80
CA TYR A 221 -4.46 1.01 -1.63
C TYR A 221 -3.45 0.26 -0.79
N VAL A 222 -2.98 -0.87 -1.31
CA VAL A 222 -1.73 -1.52 -0.85
C VAL A 222 -0.68 -1.36 -1.94
N ILE A 223 0.51 -0.91 -1.55
CA ILE A 223 1.64 -0.66 -2.45
C ILE A 223 2.94 -1.25 -1.89
N ASP A 224 4.01 -1.10 -2.67
CA ASP A 224 5.38 -1.50 -2.37
C ASP A 224 5.55 -3.00 -2.07
N PHE A 225 5.66 -3.78 -3.15
CA PHE A 225 5.65 -5.25 -3.10
C PHE A 225 7.06 -5.83 -3.31
N ASN A 226 8.10 -5.00 -3.29
CA ASN A 226 9.46 -5.32 -3.73
C ASN A 226 10.26 -6.20 -2.75
N GLN A 227 9.86 -6.31 -1.48
CA GLN A 227 10.58 -7.13 -0.49
C GLN A 227 9.84 -8.41 -0.06
N MET A 228 8.64 -8.65 -0.60
CA MET A 228 7.86 -9.83 -0.25
C MET A 228 8.58 -11.13 -0.60
N ARG A 229 8.35 -12.16 0.21
CA ARG A 229 8.91 -13.50 0.03
C ARG A 229 7.81 -14.54 0.11
N LYS A 230 8.08 -15.71 -0.46
CA LYS A 230 7.27 -16.90 -0.19
C LYS A 230 7.50 -17.33 1.26
N TRP A 231 6.47 -17.87 1.88
CA TRP A 231 6.49 -18.39 3.25
C TRP A 231 5.98 -19.82 3.27
N ASN A 232 6.40 -20.56 4.28
CA ASN A 232 6.00 -21.94 4.56
C ASN A 232 5.55 -22.11 6.02
N THR A 233 5.97 -21.22 6.91
CA THR A 233 5.73 -21.29 8.36
C THR A 233 5.13 -20.00 8.91
N ALA A 234 4.44 -20.09 10.05
CA ALA A 234 3.92 -18.91 10.74
C ALA A 234 5.04 -17.98 11.23
N ASP A 235 6.18 -18.54 11.65
CA ASP A 235 7.35 -17.78 12.11
C ASP A 235 7.88 -16.82 11.03
N GLU A 236 7.88 -17.23 9.76
CA GLU A 236 8.28 -16.36 8.64
C GLU A 236 7.30 -15.19 8.43
N LEU A 237 6.00 -15.42 8.68
CA LEU A 237 4.98 -14.36 8.63
C LEU A 237 5.17 -13.38 9.79
N VAL A 238 5.49 -13.89 10.98
CA VAL A 238 5.78 -13.08 12.17
C VAL A 238 7.04 -12.25 11.95
N ASP A 239 8.12 -12.84 11.43
CA ASP A 239 9.34 -12.12 11.07
C ASP A 239 9.08 -10.99 10.05
N ALA A 240 8.29 -11.27 9.02
CA ALA A 240 7.89 -10.25 8.05
C ALA A 240 7.07 -9.12 8.71
N HIS A 241 6.12 -9.47 9.58
CA HIS A 241 5.31 -8.49 10.30
C HIS A 241 6.15 -7.58 11.21
N ILE A 242 7.14 -8.14 11.91
CA ILE A 242 8.06 -7.38 12.78
C ILE A 242 9.02 -6.51 11.96
N ALA A 243 9.49 -7.03 10.82
CA ALA A 243 10.40 -6.32 9.94
C ALA A 243 9.73 -5.09 9.27
N ASN A 244 8.41 -5.11 9.15
CA ASN A 244 7.65 -4.00 8.63
C ASN A 244 7.71 -2.80 9.58
N ASP A 245 7.72 -1.59 9.02
CA ASP A 245 7.41 -0.37 9.80
C ASP A 245 6.01 -0.55 10.46
N PRO A 246 5.64 0.19 11.51
CA PRO A 246 4.43 -0.07 12.30
C PRO A 246 3.15 0.38 11.59
N TYR A 247 2.92 -0.18 10.40
CA TYR A 247 1.73 -0.06 9.59
C TYR A 247 0.55 -0.74 10.27
N PHE A 248 0.75 -1.95 10.78
CA PHE A 248 -0.31 -2.80 11.34
C PHE A 248 -0.64 -2.45 12.79
N PRO A 249 -1.92 -2.53 13.21
CA PRO A 249 -2.30 -2.32 14.61
C PRO A 249 -1.47 -3.12 15.60
N VAL A 250 -1.13 -2.50 16.74
CA VAL A 250 -0.39 -3.15 17.83
C VAL A 250 -1.18 -4.33 18.37
N ALA A 251 -0.55 -5.49 18.53
CA ALA A 251 -1.19 -6.72 18.98
C ALA A 251 -1.55 -6.76 20.48
N ARG A 252 -2.38 -5.80 20.93
CA ARG A 252 -2.88 -5.72 22.30
C ARG A 252 -4.33 -6.16 22.37
N ARG A 253 -4.57 -7.28 23.06
CA ARG A 253 -5.93 -7.79 23.26
C ARG A 253 -6.80 -6.78 24.00
N GLY A 254 -8.06 -6.68 23.56
CA GLY A 254 -9.01 -5.72 24.11
C GLY A 254 -8.92 -4.31 23.51
N GLU A 255 -7.86 -3.98 22.75
CA GLU A 255 -7.87 -2.78 21.92
C GLU A 255 -8.74 -3.00 20.67
N GLN A 256 -9.79 -2.18 20.52
CA GLN A 256 -10.82 -2.38 19.49
C GLN A 256 -10.24 -2.44 18.06
N VAL A 257 -9.24 -1.62 17.76
CA VAL A 257 -8.60 -1.57 16.44
C VAL A 257 -7.83 -2.85 16.14
N TYR A 258 -7.13 -3.40 17.14
CA TYR A 258 -6.46 -4.69 16.98
C TYR A 258 -7.44 -5.85 16.86
N GLU A 259 -8.49 -5.89 17.68
CA GLU A 259 -9.52 -6.93 17.58
C GLU A 259 -10.22 -6.91 16.21
N ALA A 260 -10.44 -5.73 15.64
CA ALA A 260 -10.96 -5.57 14.29
C ALA A 260 -9.98 -6.14 13.25
N PHE A 261 -8.69 -5.78 13.33
CA PHE A 261 -7.63 -6.35 12.48
C PHE A 261 -7.57 -7.87 12.59
N ARG A 262 -7.57 -8.40 13.81
CA ARG A 262 -7.55 -9.83 14.12
C ARG A 262 -8.75 -10.55 13.50
N SER A 263 -9.94 -9.98 13.64
CA SER A 263 -11.17 -10.49 13.03
C SER A 263 -11.05 -10.58 11.51
N GLY A 264 -10.65 -9.48 10.86
CA GLY A 264 -10.46 -9.44 9.41
C GLY A 264 -9.40 -10.40 8.91
N TYR A 265 -8.25 -10.48 9.60
CA TYR A 265 -7.17 -11.40 9.27
C TYR A 265 -7.65 -12.85 9.32
N ARG A 266 -8.34 -13.24 10.39
CA ARG A 266 -8.88 -14.58 10.54
C ARG A 266 -9.96 -14.90 9.48
N ALA A 267 -10.79 -13.92 9.11
CA ALA A 267 -11.82 -14.07 8.09
C ALA A 267 -11.24 -14.38 6.69
N ALA A 268 -9.98 -14.03 6.42
CA ALA A 268 -9.29 -14.41 5.19
C ALA A 268 -9.07 -15.94 5.06
N TYR A 269 -9.01 -16.66 6.19
CA TYR A 269 -8.65 -18.07 6.26
C TYR A 269 -9.90 -18.95 6.40
N THR A 270 -10.38 -19.52 5.29
CA THR A 270 -11.57 -20.39 5.29
C THR A 270 -11.28 -21.86 5.62
N SER A 271 -10.06 -22.33 5.38
CA SER A 271 -9.69 -23.75 5.50
C SER A 271 -8.41 -24.02 6.30
N ARG A 272 -7.71 -22.97 6.73
CA ARG A 272 -6.42 -23.03 7.44
C ARG A 272 -6.38 -22.07 8.63
N LEU A 273 -7.42 -22.11 9.46
CA LEU A 273 -7.51 -21.28 10.66
C LEU A 273 -6.38 -21.56 11.66
N ASP A 274 -5.78 -22.76 11.61
CA ASP A 274 -4.59 -23.14 12.38
C ASP A 274 -3.44 -22.16 12.17
N ILE A 275 -3.10 -21.84 10.92
CA ILE A 275 -2.02 -20.90 10.60
C ILE A 275 -2.37 -19.49 11.07
N ALA A 276 -3.62 -19.07 10.87
CA ALA A 276 -4.05 -17.73 11.27
C ALA A 276 -3.96 -17.54 12.78
N ASP A 277 -4.47 -18.51 13.54
CA ASP A 277 -4.49 -18.49 14.99
C ASP A 277 -3.06 -18.60 15.55
N GLU A 278 -2.18 -19.40 14.94
CA GLU A 278 -0.76 -19.49 15.30
C GLU A 278 -0.03 -18.15 15.10
N PHE A 279 -0.13 -17.54 13.91
CA PHE A 279 0.46 -16.24 13.62
C PHE A 279 -0.01 -15.16 14.61
N LEU A 280 -1.32 -15.05 14.84
CA LEU A 280 -1.89 -14.05 15.75
C LEU A 280 -1.41 -14.29 17.19
N SER A 281 -1.41 -15.54 17.66
CA SER A 281 -0.98 -15.88 19.02
C SER A 281 0.49 -15.53 19.25
N GLN A 282 1.35 -15.74 18.25
CA GLN A 282 2.75 -15.35 18.34
C GLN A 282 2.92 -13.82 18.41
N LEU A 283 2.19 -13.05 17.61
CA LEU A 283 2.22 -11.58 17.66
C LEU A 283 1.78 -11.03 19.02
N GLU A 284 0.72 -11.59 19.59
CA GLU A 284 0.21 -11.21 20.91
C GLU A 284 1.26 -11.51 22.00
N ALA A 285 1.87 -12.70 21.97
CA ALA A 285 2.89 -13.10 22.93
C ALA A 285 4.13 -12.18 22.90
N LEU A 286 4.52 -11.69 21.72
CA LEU A 286 5.64 -10.77 21.57
C LEU A 286 5.37 -9.41 22.24
N GLN A 287 4.13 -8.93 22.18
CA GLN A 287 3.76 -7.66 22.82
C GLN A 287 3.73 -7.78 24.36
N ASP A 288 3.31 -8.93 24.89
CA ASP A 288 3.32 -9.19 26.33
C ASP A 288 4.74 -9.23 26.92
N THR A 289 5.76 -9.54 26.12
CA THR A 289 7.18 -9.53 26.54
C THR A 289 7.86 -8.16 26.50
N VAL A 290 7.23 -7.14 25.90
CA VAL A 290 7.81 -5.79 25.73
C VAL A 290 7.13 -4.75 26.66
N GLY A 291 6.21 -5.20 27.52
CA GLY A 291 5.53 -4.39 28.54
C GLY A 291 6.33 -4.16 29.82
#